data_AF-A0A7S1CU01-F1
#
_entry.id   AF-A0A7S1CU01-F1
#
_cell.length_a   1.000
_cell.length_b   1.000
_cell.length_c   1.000
_cell.angle_alpha   90.00
_cell.angle_beta   90.00
_cell.angle_gamma   90.00
#
_symmetry.space_group_name_H-M   'P 1'
#
loop_
_entity.id
_entity.type
_entity.pdbx_description
1 polymer ?
#
loop_
_entity_poly.entity_id
_entity_poly.type
_entity_poly.pdbx_seq_one_letter_code
_entity_poly.pdbx_strand_id
1 'polypeptide(L)'
;MPQVPEIMTAMQRFLSIACSTLAAKLCAQNHQRTITDSVGQVVRTFRLDQALPAFQSKQWVIVALIIVKAQSLSSHPEYQEFTDSRAAISRIGTVLSDANFTVEEFYAVLELFLLGDDT
;
A
#
# COMPACT_ATOMS: atom_id res chain seq x y z
N MET A 1 -8.95 -20.16 3.71
CA MET A 1 -8.15 -19.04 4.27
C MET A 1 -7.11 -18.68 3.22
N PRO A 2 -7.07 -17.44 2.73
CA PRO A 2 -5.99 -17.07 1.82
C PRO A 2 -4.67 -17.10 2.59
N GLN A 3 -3.67 -17.77 2.04
CA GLN A 3 -2.36 -17.89 2.69
C GLN A 3 -1.58 -16.57 2.50
N VAL A 4 -0.66 -16.23 3.42
CA VAL A 4 0.22 -15.05 3.32
C VAL A 4 0.85 -14.88 1.92
N PRO A 5 1.28 -15.95 1.23
CA PRO A 5 1.73 -15.86 -0.17
C PRO A 5 0.69 -15.28 -1.14
N GLU A 6 -0.60 -15.60 -0.99
CA GLU A 6 -1.67 -15.13 -1.87
C GLU A 6 -1.94 -13.63 -1.69
N ILE A 7 -1.90 -13.16 -0.42
CA ILE A 7 -1.99 -11.73 -0.11
C ILE A 7 -0.79 -11.00 -0.69
N MET A 8 0.42 -11.56 -0.55
CA MET A 8 1.63 -10.98 -1.12
C MET A 8 1.59 -10.94 -2.65
N THR A 9 1.11 -11.99 -3.31
CA THR A 9 0.94 -12.00 -4.78
C THR A 9 -0.11 -10.98 -5.23
N ALA A 10 -1.24 -10.89 -4.52
CA ALA A 10 -2.25 -9.87 -4.79
C ALA A 10 -1.67 -8.47 -4.63
N MET A 11 -0.97 -8.20 -3.52
CA MET A 11 -0.33 -6.92 -3.25
C MET A 11 0.73 -6.56 -4.29
N GLN A 12 1.58 -7.51 -4.70
CA GLN A 12 2.55 -7.29 -5.78
C GLN A 12 1.87 -6.92 -7.11
N ARG A 13 0.78 -7.62 -7.45
CA ARG A 13 -0.03 -7.30 -8.63
C ARG A 13 -0.67 -5.91 -8.52
N PHE A 14 -1.12 -5.49 -7.35
CA PHE A 14 -1.77 -4.19 -7.17
C PHE A 14 -0.76 -3.04 -7.05
N LEU A 15 0.42 -3.29 -6.49
CA LEU A 15 1.56 -2.37 -6.51
C LEU A 15 2.02 -2.07 -7.93
N SER A 16 2.00 -3.07 -8.84
CA SER A 16 2.36 -2.84 -10.25
C SER A 16 1.32 -2.02 -11.01
N ILE A 17 0.05 -2.12 -10.60
CA ILE A 17 -1.03 -1.29 -11.15
C ILE A 17 -0.94 0.14 -10.62
N ALA A 18 -0.76 0.31 -9.31
CA ALA A 18 -0.68 1.62 -8.66
C ALA A 18 0.57 2.39 -9.09
N CYS A 19 1.70 1.69 -9.13
CA CYS A 19 3.02 2.26 -9.26
C CYS A 19 3.87 1.35 -10.16
N SER A 20 3.59 1.31 -11.46
CA SER A 20 4.26 0.47 -12.46
C SER A 20 5.80 0.48 -12.37
N THR A 21 6.39 1.64 -12.13
CA THR A 21 7.84 1.81 -11.97
C THR A 21 8.34 1.32 -10.60
N LEU A 22 7.52 1.46 -9.56
CA LEU A 22 7.84 0.99 -8.22
C LEU A 22 7.81 -0.53 -8.15
N ALA A 23 6.82 -1.20 -8.76
CA ALA A 23 6.80 -2.67 -8.76
C ALA A 23 8.03 -3.27 -9.44
N ALA A 24 8.54 -2.63 -10.50
CA ALA A 24 9.81 -3.03 -11.10
C ALA A 24 11.00 -2.83 -10.13
N LYS A 25 11.08 -1.69 -9.42
CA LYS A 25 12.13 -1.43 -8.42
C LYS A 25 12.03 -2.35 -7.20
N LEU A 26 10.82 -2.61 -6.68
CA LEU A 26 10.54 -3.50 -5.57
C LEU A 26 10.89 -4.96 -5.90
N CYS A 27 10.56 -5.42 -7.10
CA CYS A 27 10.97 -6.74 -7.59
C CYS A 27 12.49 -6.84 -7.81
N ALA A 28 13.14 -5.76 -8.26
CA ALA A 28 14.58 -5.75 -8.52
C ALA A 28 15.44 -5.65 -7.25
N GLN A 29 14.95 -4.97 -6.19
CA GLN A 29 15.73 -4.66 -5.00
C GLN A 29 15.49 -5.60 -3.82
N ASN A 30 14.73 -6.69 -3.99
CA ASN A 30 14.45 -7.65 -2.91
C ASN A 30 13.84 -7.03 -1.63
N HIS A 31 13.17 -5.87 -1.75
CA HIS A 31 12.38 -5.26 -0.67
C HIS A 31 11.12 -6.07 -0.30
N GLN A 32 11.04 -7.33 -0.76
CA GLN A 32 9.98 -8.28 -0.48
C GLN A 32 9.80 -8.50 1.02
N ARG A 33 10.88 -8.49 1.81
CA ARG A 33 10.79 -8.61 3.28
C ARG A 33 10.10 -7.40 3.89
N THR A 34 10.54 -6.19 3.53
CA THR A 34 9.94 -4.93 4.00
C THR A 34 8.46 -4.86 3.63
N ILE A 35 8.09 -5.19 2.39
CA ILE A 35 6.68 -5.23 1.98
C ILE A 35 5.91 -6.27 2.80
N THR A 36 6.49 -7.45 3.03
CA THR A 36 5.85 -8.50 3.84
C THR A 36 5.59 -8.01 5.26
N ASP A 37 6.56 -7.31 5.86
CA ASP A 37 6.44 -6.76 7.21
C ASP A 37 5.40 -5.65 7.26
N SER A 38 5.39 -4.71 6.30
CA SER A 38 4.37 -3.65 6.23
C SER A 38 2.98 -4.19 5.93
N VAL A 39 2.84 -5.19 5.06
CA VAL A 39 1.57 -5.88 4.80
C VAL A 39 1.12 -6.60 6.08
N GLY A 40 2.03 -7.26 6.78
CA GLY A 40 1.76 -7.89 8.07
C GLY A 40 1.28 -6.88 9.12
N GLN A 41 1.88 -5.69 9.15
CA GLN A 41 1.45 -4.59 10.00
C GLN A 41 0.05 -4.10 9.61
N VAL A 42 -0.23 -3.84 8.33
CA VAL A 42 -1.57 -3.46 7.86
C VAL A 42 -2.60 -4.51 8.28
N VAL A 43 -2.30 -5.79 8.05
CA VAL A 43 -3.18 -6.90 8.42
C VAL A 43 -3.48 -6.90 9.91
N ARG A 44 -2.49 -6.63 10.77
CA ARG A 44 -2.68 -6.54 12.23
C ARG A 44 -3.45 -5.28 12.64
N THR A 45 -3.03 -4.11 12.15
CA THR A 45 -3.62 -2.80 12.49
C THR A 45 -5.10 -2.76 12.14
N PHE A 46 -5.48 -3.29 10.97
CA PHE A 46 -6.87 -3.32 10.53
C PHE A 46 -7.61 -4.61 10.91
N ARG A 47 -7.00 -5.49 11.72
CA ARG A 47 -7.56 -6.79 12.11
C ARG A 47 -8.12 -7.57 10.91
N LEU A 48 -7.32 -7.61 9.84
CA LEU A 48 -7.56 -8.42 8.65
C LEU A 48 -7.12 -9.88 8.85
N ASP A 49 -6.89 -10.28 10.10
CA ASP A 49 -6.54 -11.62 10.58
C ASP A 49 -7.74 -12.59 10.59
N GLN A 50 -8.95 -12.07 10.37
CA GLN A 50 -10.14 -12.87 10.07
C GLN A 50 -10.34 -13.04 8.56
N ALA A 51 -11.29 -13.88 8.13
CA ALA A 51 -11.59 -14.08 6.71
C ALA A 51 -11.80 -12.72 6.03
N LEU A 52 -10.79 -12.24 5.31
CA LEU A 52 -10.81 -10.99 4.57
C LEU A 52 -12.08 -10.99 3.72
N PRO A 53 -13.10 -10.16 4.02
CA PRO A 53 -14.23 -10.01 3.12
C PRO A 53 -13.61 -9.58 1.80
N ALA A 54 -13.84 -10.37 0.75
CA ALA A 54 -13.07 -10.33 -0.49
C ALA A 54 -12.85 -8.89 -0.97
N PHE A 55 -11.72 -8.30 -0.58
CA PHE A 55 -11.43 -6.93 -0.93
C PHE A 55 -11.44 -6.87 -2.44
N GLN A 56 -12.24 -5.95 -2.97
CA GLN A 56 -12.28 -5.72 -4.40
C GLN A 56 -10.90 -5.26 -4.85
N SER A 57 -10.57 -5.51 -6.11
CA SER A 57 -9.28 -5.11 -6.69
C SER A 57 -8.89 -3.67 -6.36
N LYS A 58 -9.84 -2.75 -6.36
CA LYS A 58 -9.64 -1.33 -6.04
C LYS A 58 -9.23 -1.08 -4.57
N GLN A 59 -9.82 -1.82 -3.63
CA GLN A 59 -9.51 -1.70 -2.20
C GLN A 59 -8.07 -2.16 -1.92
N TRP A 60 -7.63 -3.22 -2.58
CA TRP A 60 -6.23 -3.64 -2.49
C TRP A 60 -5.24 -2.65 -3.09
N VAL A 61 -5.63 -1.94 -4.16
CA VAL A 61 -4.79 -0.86 -4.71
C VAL A 61 -4.64 0.29 -3.71
N ILE A 62 -5.70 0.65 -2.97
CA ILE A 62 -5.61 1.65 -1.90
C ILE A 62 -4.67 1.18 -0.78
N VAL A 63 -4.82 -0.08 -0.33
CA VAL A 63 -3.93 -0.67 0.68
C VAL A 63 -2.47 -0.64 0.22
N ALA A 64 -2.21 -1.00 -1.03
CA ALA A 64 -0.88 -0.91 -1.63
C ALA A 64 -0.33 0.52 -1.61
N LEU A 65 -1.14 1.52 -1.98
CA LEU A 65 -0.75 2.92 -1.94
C LEU A 65 -0.45 3.42 -0.52
N ILE A 66 -1.25 3.01 0.47
CA ILE A 66 -1.02 3.35 1.89
C ILE A 66 0.33 2.81 2.34
N ILE A 67 0.63 1.53 2.04
CA ILE A 67 1.91 0.92 2.41
C ILE A 67 3.08 1.68 1.77
N VAL A 68 3.00 1.95 0.47
CA VAL A 68 4.07 2.67 -0.24
C VAL A 68 4.27 4.06 0.35
N LYS A 69 3.17 4.78 0.62
CA LYS A 69 3.25 6.12 1.20
C LYS A 69 3.80 6.08 2.62
N ALA A 70 3.38 5.13 3.45
CA ALA A 70 3.92 4.98 4.80
C ALA A 70 5.42 4.71 4.77
N GLN A 71 5.87 3.77 3.93
CA GLN A 71 7.28 3.47 3.76
C GLN A 71 8.08 4.67 3.23
N SER A 72 7.50 5.52 2.36
CA SER A 72 8.12 6.76 1.88
C SER A 72 8.36 7.80 2.98
N LEU A 73 7.57 7.74 4.06
CA LEU A 73 7.61 8.68 5.17
C LEU A 73 8.48 8.19 6.32
N SER A 74 8.57 6.88 6.55
CA SER A 74 9.29 6.31 7.69
C SER A 74 10.73 5.89 7.37
N SER A 75 10.89 4.92 6.48
CA SER A 75 12.14 4.15 6.35
C SER A 75 12.75 4.14 4.95
N HIS A 76 12.00 4.52 3.92
CA HIS A 76 12.40 4.41 2.51
C HIS A 76 12.08 5.67 1.70
N PRO A 77 12.82 6.78 1.90
CA PRO A 77 12.59 8.04 1.20
C PRO A 77 12.71 7.93 -0.33
N GLU A 78 13.40 6.90 -0.85
CA GLU A 78 13.42 6.56 -2.28
C GLU A 78 12.03 6.28 -2.87
N TYR A 79 11.02 6.00 -2.04
CA TYR A 79 9.66 5.82 -2.48
C TYR A 79 8.89 7.12 -2.74
N GLN A 80 9.42 8.27 -2.29
CA GLN A 80 8.80 9.59 -2.52
C GLN A 80 8.66 9.93 -4.00
N GLU A 81 9.54 9.43 -4.87
CA GLU A 81 9.41 9.57 -6.33
C GLU A 81 8.06 9.05 -6.85
N PHE A 82 7.51 8.02 -6.20
CA PHE A 82 6.28 7.32 -6.58
C PHE A 82 5.02 7.82 -5.88
N THR A 83 5.17 8.71 -4.90
CA THR A 83 4.03 9.26 -4.15
C THR A 83 3.92 10.78 -4.24
N ASP A 84 5.05 11.48 -4.36
CA ASP A 84 5.13 12.92 -4.12
C ASP A 84 5.48 13.70 -5.40
N SER A 85 5.87 13.01 -6.48
CA SER A 85 5.98 13.65 -7.78
C SER A 85 4.61 14.10 -8.29
N ARG A 86 4.54 15.21 -9.03
CA ARG A 86 3.27 15.71 -9.59
C ARG A 86 2.52 14.64 -10.41
N ALA A 87 3.27 13.83 -11.16
CA ALA A 87 2.71 12.73 -11.94
C ALA A 87 2.17 11.59 -11.05
N ALA A 88 2.88 11.26 -9.97
CA ALA A 88 2.42 10.30 -8.98
C ALA A 88 1.14 10.78 -8.27
N ILE A 89 1.11 12.02 -7.79
CA ILE A 89 -0.05 12.60 -7.11
C ILE A 89 -1.29 12.56 -8.00
N SER A 90 -1.15 12.93 -9.28
CA SER A 90 -2.25 12.86 -10.25
C SER A 90 -2.77 11.42 -10.45
N ARG A 91 -1.86 10.44 -10.53
CA ARG A 91 -2.20 9.03 -10.68
C ARG A 91 -2.88 8.47 -9.43
N ILE A 92 -2.35 8.77 -8.25
CA ILE A 92 -2.95 8.42 -6.96
C ILE A 92 -4.35 9.01 -6.88
N GLY A 93 -4.52 10.31 -7.17
CA GLY A 93 -5.84 10.95 -7.18
C GLY A 93 -6.84 10.26 -8.11
N THR A 94 -6.39 9.82 -9.29
CA THR A 94 -7.23 9.04 -10.23
C THR A 94 -7.66 7.71 -9.63
N VAL A 95 -6.72 6.97 -9.02
CA VAL A 95 -6.99 5.67 -8.37
C VAL A 95 -7.95 5.81 -7.19
N LEU A 96 -7.74 6.83 -6.35
CA LEU A 96 -8.60 7.12 -5.21
C LEU A 96 -10.02 7.48 -5.68
N SER A 97 -10.13 8.36 -6.67
CA SER A 97 -11.40 8.72 -7.31
C SER A 97 -12.12 7.50 -7.90
N ASP A 98 -11.40 6.64 -8.64
CA ASP A 98 -11.97 5.41 -9.23
C ASP A 98 -12.48 4.43 -8.16
N ALA A 99 -11.95 4.51 -6.95
CA ALA A 99 -12.34 3.68 -5.82
C ALA A 99 -13.39 4.33 -4.90
N ASN A 100 -13.93 5.51 -5.28
CA ASN A 100 -14.80 6.33 -4.44
C ASN A 100 -14.18 6.61 -3.06
N PHE A 101 -12.88 6.87 -3.04
CA PHE A 101 -12.10 7.11 -1.83
C PHE A 101 -11.48 8.51 -1.92
N THR A 102 -11.61 9.31 -0.88
CA THR A 102 -11.10 10.68 -0.89
C THR A 102 -9.62 10.74 -0.50
N VAL A 103 -8.98 11.86 -0.83
CA VAL A 103 -7.59 12.11 -0.42
C VAL A 103 -7.50 12.27 1.10
N GLU A 104 -8.53 12.85 1.72
CA GLU A 104 -8.66 13.02 3.15
C GLU A 104 -8.80 11.66 3.87
N GLU A 105 -9.64 10.75 3.34
CA GLU A 105 -9.74 9.38 3.85
C GLU A 105 -8.41 8.64 3.73
N PHE A 106 -7.67 8.87 2.63
CA PHE A 106 -6.34 8.30 2.44
C PHE A 106 -5.34 8.76 3.48
N TYR A 107 -5.25 10.06 3.74
CA TYR A 107 -4.35 10.58 4.77
C TYR A 107 -4.79 10.20 6.19
N ALA A 108 -6.09 10.14 6.47
CA ALA A 108 -6.59 9.69 7.77
C ALA A 108 -6.21 8.23 8.05
N VAL A 109 -6.35 7.35 7.06
CA VAL A 109 -5.93 5.93 7.20
C VAL A 109 -4.41 5.82 7.30
N LEU A 110 -3.66 6.65 6.58
CA LEU A 110 -2.20 6.72 6.68
C LEU A 110 -1.73 7.16 8.07
N GLU A 111 -2.36 8.18 8.66
CA GLU A 111 -2.07 8.62 10.03
C GLU A 111 -2.32 7.49 11.04
N LEU A 112 -3.45 6.78 10.93
CA LEU A 112 -3.71 5.62 11.79
C LEU A 112 -2.65 4.52 11.64
N PHE A 113 -2.14 4.33 10.43
CA PHE A 113 -1.09 3.36 10.17
C PHE A 113 0.26 3.77 10.79
N LEU A 114 0.63 5.06 10.67
CA LEU A 114 1.89 5.58 11.21
C LEU A 114 1.86 5.75 12.74
N LEU A 115 0.71 6.10 13.32
CA LEU A 115 0.53 6.19 14.78
C LEU A 115 0.56 4.81 15.46
N GLY A 116 0.25 3.74 14.72
CA GLY A 116 0.33 2.36 15.21
C GLY A 116 1.75 1.81 15.32
N ASP A 117 2.78 2.57 14.94
CA ASP A 117 4.20 2.17 14.99
C ASP A 117 4.88 2.55 16.33
N ASP A 118 4.23 3.34 17.19
CA ASP A 118 4.76 3.84 18.47
C ASP A 118 4.43 2.95 19.70
N THR A 119 3.90 1.72 19.50
CA THR A 119 3.58 0.75 20.58
C THR A 119 4.19 -0.61 20.33
#